data_AF-A0A7K4BGE7-F1
#
_entry.id   AF-A0A7K4BGE7-F1
#
_cell.length_a   1.000
_cell.length_b   1.000
_cell.length_c   1.000
_cell.angle_alpha   90.00
_cell.angle_beta   90.00
_cell.angle_gamma   90.00
#
_symmetry.space_group_name_H-M   'P 1'
#
loop_
_entity.id
_entity.type
_entity.pdbx_description
1 polymer ?
#
loop_
_entity_poly.entity_id
_entity_poly.type
_entity_poly.pdbx_seq_one_letter_code
_entity_poly.pdbx_strand_id
1 'polypeptide(L)'
;PMWIEELVGALGAEPVQYRNKMLCCGAGGGVRGFDLVHSLDITNEKMINLQEVGADALTEVCPFCQLQYDRGQVEIEEKFGVTWGLPVLHYNELLGLAQGMSPDELALDLHAVDVEPFLKKIL
;
A
#
# COMPACT_ATOMS: atom_id res chain seq x y z
N PRO A 1 6.41 17.82 3.52
CA PRO A 1 5.22 18.32 2.80
C PRO A 1 4.03 17.45 3.19
N MET A 2 2.83 18.00 3.32
CA MET A 2 1.64 17.30 3.86
C MET A 2 0.56 17.02 2.80
N TRP A 3 0.88 17.19 1.51
CA TRP A 3 -0.14 17.20 0.45
C TRP A 3 -0.90 15.87 0.34
N ILE A 4 -0.20 14.74 0.45
CA ILE A 4 -0.86 13.42 0.38
C ILE A 4 -1.74 13.20 1.61
N GLU A 5 -1.28 13.62 2.78
CA GLU A 5 -2.06 13.57 4.01
C GLU A 5 -3.32 14.43 3.94
N GLU A 6 -3.22 15.65 3.40
CA GLU A 6 -4.36 16.54 3.19
C GLU A 6 -5.37 15.94 2.19
N LEU A 7 -4.87 15.33 1.11
CA LEU A 7 -5.70 14.64 0.12
C LEU A 7 -6.44 13.44 0.72
N VAL A 8 -5.74 12.57 1.44
CA VAL A 8 -6.34 11.42 2.15
C VAL A 8 -7.34 11.89 3.21
N GLY A 9 -6.98 12.93 3.96
CA GLY A 9 -7.86 13.57 4.95
C GLY A 9 -9.14 14.12 4.33
N ALA A 10 -9.06 14.70 3.13
CA ALA A 10 -10.23 15.22 2.42
C ALA A 10 -11.20 14.12 1.97
N LEU A 11 -10.76 12.86 1.85
CA LEU A 11 -11.63 11.71 1.60
C LEU A 11 -12.32 11.19 2.88
N GLY A 12 -12.01 11.75 4.05
CA GLY A 12 -12.56 11.34 5.34
C GLY A 12 -11.74 10.27 6.07
N ALA A 13 -10.58 9.87 5.53
CA ALA A 13 -9.66 8.94 6.18
C ALA A 13 -8.67 9.68 7.10
N GLU A 14 -8.06 8.98 8.06
CA GLU A 14 -7.06 9.54 8.97
C GLU A 14 -5.63 9.19 8.51
N PRO A 15 -4.82 10.15 8.03
CA PRO A 15 -3.44 9.89 7.66
C PRO A 15 -2.57 9.69 8.91
N VAL A 16 -2.18 8.44 9.17
CA VAL A 16 -1.33 8.10 10.33
C VAL A 16 0.13 8.51 10.14
N GLN A 17 0.79 8.82 11.25
CA GLN A 17 2.24 9.05 11.32
C GLN A 17 2.94 7.77 11.74
N TYR A 18 4.03 7.42 11.08
CA TYR A 18 4.79 6.21 11.36
C TYR A 18 6.29 6.44 11.12
N ARG A 19 7.11 5.57 11.72
CA ARG A 19 8.57 5.64 11.61
C ARG A 19 8.99 5.54 10.13
N ASN A 20 9.96 6.35 9.72
CA ASN A 20 10.54 6.34 8.36
C ASN A 20 9.49 6.52 7.24
N LYS A 21 8.43 7.31 7.46
CA LYS A 21 7.37 7.57 6.47
C LYS A 21 7.88 7.97 5.08
N MET A 22 8.94 8.76 5.03
CA MET A 22 9.53 9.26 3.77
C MET A 22 10.52 8.29 3.12
N LEU A 23 10.69 7.07 3.66
CA LEU A 23 11.55 6.05 3.07
C LEU A 23 10.96 5.56 1.73
N CYS A 24 11.87 5.28 0.79
CA CYS A 24 11.57 4.68 -0.52
C CYS A 24 10.85 3.33 -0.36
N CYS A 25 10.03 2.93 -1.35
CA CYS A 25 9.46 1.58 -1.39
C CYS A 25 10.48 0.48 -1.72
N GLY A 26 11.65 0.85 -2.26
CA GLY A 26 12.71 -0.07 -2.68
C GLY A 26 12.69 -0.42 -4.18
N ALA A 27 11.62 -0.12 -4.92
CA ALA A 27 11.49 -0.59 -6.30
C ALA A 27 12.20 0.25 -7.37
N GLY A 28 12.33 1.56 -7.14
CA GLY A 28 12.82 2.53 -8.11
C GLY A 28 14.27 2.31 -8.56
N GLY A 29 14.69 3.04 -9.59
CA GLY A 29 16.08 2.97 -10.10
C GLY A 29 16.49 1.63 -10.70
N GLY A 30 15.53 0.77 -11.03
CA GLY A 30 15.78 -0.59 -11.54
C GLY A 30 16.09 -1.62 -10.46
N VAL A 31 16.06 -1.25 -9.17
CA VAL A 31 16.44 -2.14 -8.07
C VAL A 31 15.52 -3.37 -8.00
N ARG A 32 14.20 -3.22 -8.12
CA ARG A 32 13.27 -4.37 -8.15
C ARG A 32 13.63 -5.41 -9.21
N GLY A 33 14.07 -4.95 -10.39
CA GLY A 33 14.42 -5.83 -11.51
C GLY A 33 15.81 -6.44 -11.40
N PHE A 34 16.76 -5.75 -10.77
CA PHE A 34 18.15 -6.19 -10.63
C PHE A 34 18.40 -7.02 -9.36
N ASP A 35 17.89 -6.54 -8.22
CA ASP A 35 18.03 -7.15 -6.90
C ASP A 35 16.70 -7.11 -6.14
N LEU A 36 15.84 -8.07 -6.47
CA LEU A 36 14.51 -8.20 -5.87
C LEU A 36 14.56 -8.40 -4.35
N VAL A 37 15.54 -9.16 -3.84
CA VAL A 37 15.62 -9.45 -2.40
C VAL A 37 15.91 -8.15 -1.64
N HIS A 38 16.85 -7.34 -2.12
CA HIS A 38 17.13 -6.05 -1.52
C HIS A 38 15.94 -5.08 -1.63
N SER A 39 15.23 -5.05 -2.78
CA SER A 39 14.06 -4.20 -2.92
C SER A 39 12.94 -4.58 -1.92
N LEU A 40 12.72 -5.88 -1.72
CA LEU A 40 11.72 -6.39 -0.77
C LEU A 40 12.11 -6.16 0.68
N ASP A 41 13.40 -6.19 1.03
CA ASP A 41 13.88 -5.89 2.39
C ASP A 41 13.51 -4.45 2.80
N ILE A 42 13.71 -3.48 1.88
CA ILE A 42 13.29 -2.08 2.08
C ILE A 42 11.77 -1.98 2.22
N THR A 43 11.02 -2.69 1.37
CA THR A 43 9.55 -2.73 1.48
C THR A 43 9.12 -3.29 2.84
N ASN A 44 9.76 -4.37 3.30
CA ASN A 44 9.45 -5.06 4.53
C ASN A 44 9.69 -4.18 5.76
N GLU A 45 10.76 -3.37 5.78
CA GLU A 45 10.96 -2.36 6.84
C GLU A 45 9.76 -1.42 6.95
N LYS A 46 9.24 -0.98 5.80
CA LYS A 46 8.08 -0.08 5.77
C LYS A 46 6.79 -0.77 6.23
N MET A 47 6.59 -2.04 5.88
CA MET A 47 5.46 -2.84 6.37
C MET A 47 5.49 -3.01 7.90
N ILE A 48 6.66 -3.26 8.48
CA ILE A 48 6.86 -3.30 9.94
C ILE A 48 6.41 -1.98 10.58
N ASN A 49 6.88 -0.85 10.04
CA ASN A 49 6.54 0.48 10.58
C ASN A 49 5.04 0.79 10.47
N LEU A 50 4.35 0.31 9.41
CA LEU A 50 2.91 0.47 9.23
C LEU A 50 2.10 -0.42 10.18
N GLN A 51 2.55 -1.65 10.43
CA GLN A 51 1.93 -2.54 11.39
C GLN A 51 2.02 -1.99 12.82
N GLU A 52 3.17 -1.41 13.20
CA GLU A 52 3.39 -0.82 14.54
C GLU A 52 2.36 0.26 14.89
N VAL A 53 1.79 0.94 13.88
CA VAL A 53 0.78 1.99 14.06
C VAL A 53 -0.65 1.52 13.76
N GLY A 54 -0.84 0.24 13.42
CA GLY A 54 -2.15 -0.33 13.16
C GLY A 54 -2.85 0.25 11.93
N ALA A 55 -2.12 0.55 10.85
CA ALA A 55 -2.71 1.08 9.62
C ALA A 55 -3.73 0.09 9.01
N ASP A 56 -4.91 0.59 8.62
CA ASP A 56 -5.96 -0.23 8.01
C ASP A 56 -5.72 -0.54 6.53
N ALA A 57 -5.01 0.37 5.85
CA ALA A 57 -4.60 0.26 4.45
C ALA A 57 -3.39 1.16 4.19
N LEU A 58 -2.66 0.88 3.11
CA LEU A 58 -1.59 1.72 2.57
C LEU A 58 -2.07 2.40 1.30
N THR A 59 -1.76 3.69 1.15
CA THR A 59 -1.97 4.41 -0.11
C THR A 59 -0.72 5.10 -0.62
N GLU A 60 -0.71 5.32 -1.92
CA GLU A 60 0.43 5.78 -2.68
C GLU A 60 -0.07 6.42 -4.01
N VAL A 61 0.81 7.03 -4.81
CA VAL A 61 0.45 7.80 -6.03
C VAL A 61 1.29 7.42 -7.26
N CYS A 62 1.82 6.20 -7.26
CA CYS A 62 2.86 5.69 -8.13
C CYS A 62 2.62 4.20 -8.43
N PRO A 63 2.23 3.83 -9.66
CA PRO A 63 1.98 2.43 -10.01
C PRO A 63 3.13 1.44 -9.71
N PHE A 64 4.38 1.92 -9.65
CA PHE A 64 5.53 1.12 -9.21
C PHE A 64 5.52 0.82 -7.71
N CYS A 65 5.10 1.79 -6.88
CA CYS A 65 4.88 1.57 -5.46
C CYS A 65 3.67 0.65 -5.25
N GLN A 66 2.57 0.83 -5.99
CA GLN A 66 1.43 -0.10 -5.97
C GLN A 66 1.91 -1.54 -6.17
N LEU A 67 2.62 -1.81 -7.28
CA LEU A 67 3.17 -3.13 -7.56
C LEU A 67 4.08 -3.65 -6.43
N GLN A 68 4.94 -2.78 -5.88
CA GLN A 68 5.90 -3.18 -4.86
C GLN A 68 5.26 -3.51 -3.52
N TYR A 69 4.23 -2.78 -3.08
CA TYR A 69 3.55 -3.10 -1.82
C TYR A 69 2.48 -4.18 -1.98
N ASP A 70 1.81 -4.27 -3.12
CA ASP A 70 0.78 -5.27 -3.37
C ASP A 70 1.43 -6.63 -3.69
N ARG A 71 2.04 -6.78 -4.87
CA ARG A 71 2.72 -8.03 -5.25
C ARG A 71 3.91 -8.34 -4.36
N GLY A 72 4.64 -7.32 -3.89
CA GLY A 72 5.79 -7.54 -3.02
C GLY A 72 5.43 -8.13 -1.65
N GLN A 73 4.20 -7.97 -1.15
CA GLN A 73 3.77 -8.69 0.06
C GLN A 73 3.74 -10.20 -0.16
N VAL A 74 3.24 -10.67 -1.31
CA VAL A 74 3.27 -12.09 -1.69
C VAL A 74 4.72 -12.59 -1.80
N GLU A 75 5.59 -11.79 -2.41
CA GLU A 75 7.01 -12.16 -2.58
C GLU A 75 7.78 -12.13 -1.25
N ILE A 76 7.40 -11.26 -0.31
CA ILE A 76 7.91 -11.23 1.07
C ILE A 76 7.49 -12.50 1.81
N GLU A 77 6.24 -12.92 1.68
CA GLU A 77 5.77 -14.17 2.28
C GLU A 77 6.57 -15.37 1.74
N GLU A 78 6.73 -15.46 0.42
CA GLU A 78 7.48 -16.54 -0.25
C GLU A 78 8.98 -16.57 0.14
N LYS A 79 9.63 -15.41 0.32
CA LYS A 79 11.09 -15.31 0.52
C LYS A 79 11.51 -15.16 1.97
N PHE A 80 10.74 -14.44 2.77
CA PHE A 80 11.06 -14.09 4.16
C PHE A 80 10.16 -14.81 5.17
N GLY A 81 9.06 -15.44 4.73
CA GLY A 81 8.14 -16.15 5.60
C GLY A 81 7.30 -15.23 6.49
N VAL A 82 7.11 -13.97 6.07
CA VAL A 82 6.33 -12.97 6.80
C VAL A 82 5.07 -12.63 6.01
N THR A 83 3.91 -12.75 6.65
CA THR A 83 2.62 -12.41 6.05
C THR A 83 2.11 -11.11 6.64
N TRP A 84 1.88 -10.12 5.79
CA TRP A 84 1.37 -8.80 6.19
C TRP A 84 -0.13 -8.66 5.96
N GLY A 85 -0.61 -8.95 4.74
CA GLY A 85 -2.02 -8.85 4.38
C GLY A 85 -2.60 -7.44 4.54
N LEU A 86 -1.77 -6.41 4.37
CA LEU A 86 -2.19 -5.02 4.47
C LEU A 86 -2.74 -4.58 3.10
N PRO A 87 -4.02 -4.20 2.99
CA PRO A 87 -4.59 -3.70 1.74
C PRO A 87 -3.81 -2.50 1.19
N VAL A 88 -3.54 -2.50 -0.11
CA VAL A 88 -2.79 -1.43 -0.79
C VAL A 88 -3.68 -0.84 -1.87
N LEU A 89 -4.03 0.43 -1.76
CA LEU A 89 -4.86 1.10 -2.76
C LEU A 89 -4.12 2.30 -3.32
N HIS A 90 -4.04 2.39 -4.65
CA HIS A 90 -3.57 3.61 -5.30
C HIS A 90 -4.53 4.75 -4.92
N TYR A 91 -4.02 5.96 -4.71
CA TYR A 91 -4.84 7.08 -4.23
C TYR A 91 -6.10 7.32 -5.10
N ASN A 92 -5.97 7.14 -6.41
CA ASN A 92 -7.12 7.25 -7.33
C ASN A 92 -8.21 6.20 -7.10
N GLU A 93 -7.88 5.01 -6.60
CA GLU A 93 -8.87 3.99 -6.22
C GLU A 93 -9.61 4.45 -4.96
N LEU A 94 -8.90 4.97 -3.95
CA LEU A 94 -9.54 5.57 -2.77
C LEU A 94 -10.43 6.76 -3.14
N LEU A 95 -9.97 7.62 -4.05
CA LEU A 95 -10.75 8.74 -4.56
C LEU A 95 -12.01 8.25 -5.28
N GLY A 96 -11.90 7.20 -6.11
CA GLY A 96 -13.04 6.59 -6.80
C GLY A 96 -14.07 6.04 -5.82
N LEU A 97 -13.63 5.30 -4.79
CA LEU A 97 -14.50 4.81 -3.72
C LEU A 97 -15.21 5.97 -3.00
N ALA A 98 -14.48 7.02 -2.64
CA ALA A 98 -15.04 8.21 -1.99
C ALA A 98 -16.04 8.97 -2.90
N GLN A 99 -15.93 8.83 -4.21
CA GLN A 99 -16.84 9.38 -5.22
C GLN A 99 -18.01 8.45 -5.57
N GLY A 100 -18.11 7.28 -4.92
CA GLY A 100 -19.21 6.34 -5.10
C GLY A 100 -19.02 5.33 -6.23
N MET A 101 -17.81 5.17 -6.75
CA MET A 101 -17.50 4.03 -7.64
C MET A 101 -17.54 2.72 -6.85
N SER A 102 -18.01 1.66 -7.51
CA SER A 102 -17.99 0.32 -6.93
C SER A 102 -16.59 -0.30 -6.95
N PRO A 103 -16.28 -1.25 -6.03
CA PRO A 103 -15.03 -2.01 -6.06
C PRO A 103 -14.76 -2.70 -7.40
N ASP A 104 -15.81 -3.17 -8.09
CA ASP A 104 -15.73 -3.83 -9.39
C ASP A 104 -15.31 -2.86 -10.51
N GLU A 105 -15.82 -1.61 -10.51
CA GLU A 105 -15.41 -0.57 -11.46
C GLU A 105 -13.94 -0.17 -11.31
N LEU A 106 -13.41 -0.33 -10.09
CA LEU A 106 -12.00 -0.08 -9.76
C LEU A 106 -11.12 -1.32 -9.94
N ALA A 107 -11.69 -2.47 -10.30
CA ALA A 107 -11.00 -3.75 -10.49
C ALA A 107 -10.13 -4.15 -9.28
N LEU A 108 -10.65 -3.92 -8.06
CA LEU A 108 -9.90 -4.21 -6.83
C LEU A 108 -9.71 -5.72 -6.58
N ASP A 109 -10.48 -6.57 -7.27
CA ASP A 109 -10.33 -8.02 -7.27
C ASP A 109 -9.03 -8.50 -7.96
N LEU A 110 -8.39 -7.63 -8.75
CA LEU A 110 -7.12 -7.91 -9.42
C LEU A 110 -5.89 -7.66 -8.54
N HIS A 111 -6.07 -7.07 -7.36
CA HIS A 111 -4.98 -6.85 -6.41
C HIS A 111 -4.44 -8.20 -5.92
N ALA A 112 -3.12 -8.29 -5.71
CA ALA A 112 -2.48 -9.48 -5.19
C ALA A 112 -2.81 -9.72 -3.70
N VAL A 113 -3.02 -8.63 -2.96
CA VAL A 113 -3.46 -8.64 -1.57
C VAL A 113 -4.96 -8.34 -1.51
N ASP A 114 -5.70 -9.16 -0.77
CA ASP A 114 -7.15 -9.00 -0.60
C ASP A 114 -7.48 -7.65 0.07
N VAL A 115 -8.26 -6.81 -0.60
CA VAL A 115 -8.71 -5.52 -0.10
C VAL A 115 -10.03 -5.58 0.68
N GLU A 116 -10.74 -6.71 0.62
CA GLU A 116 -12.04 -6.91 1.27
C GLU A 116 -12.03 -6.58 2.79
N PRO A 117 -10.96 -6.86 3.57
CA PRO A 117 -10.90 -6.47 4.97
C PRO A 117 -10.98 -4.96 5.19
N PHE A 118 -10.48 -4.15 4.24
CA PHE A 118 -10.58 -2.70 4.29
C PHE A 118 -11.95 -2.22 3.78
N LEU A 119 -12.46 -2.79 2.68
CA LEU A 119 -13.78 -2.42 2.13
C LEU A 119 -14.89 -2.58 3.17
N LYS A 120 -14.89 -3.68 3.94
CA LYS A 120 -15.85 -3.91 5.05
C LYS A 120 -15.85 -2.85 6.15
N LYS A 121 -14.79 -2.04 6.26
CA LYS A 121 -14.70 -0.95 7.25
C LYS A 121 -15.30 0.36 6.73
N ILE A 122 -15.37 0.54 5.41
CA ILE A 122 -15.69 1.82 4.78
C ILE A 122 -16.97 1.81 3.94
N LEU A 123 -17.50 0.64 3.59
CA LEU A 123 -18.77 0.43 2.87
C LEU A 123 -19.80 -0.25 3.78
#